data_AF-A0AAD6P6X6-F1
#
_entry.id   AF-A0AAD6P6X6-F1
#
_cell.length_a   1.000
_cell.length_b   1.000
_cell.length_c   1.000
_cell.angle_alpha   90.00
_cell.angle_beta   90.00
_cell.angle_gamma   90.00
#
_symmetry.space_group_name_H-M   'P 1'
#
loop_
_entity.id
_entity.type
_entity.pdbx_description
1 polymer ?
#
loop_
_entity_poly.entity_id
_entity_poly.type
_entity_poly.pdbx_seq_one_letter_code
_entity_poly.pdbx_strand_id
1 'polypeptide(L)'
;MVNPILTGVILIMTEPYQLVGATISDPLDDYKKAVVSIIEEYFSTGDVEVAASDLRELGSSEYHLYFIKRLVSMAMDRHDKEKEMASVLLSALYADVISPSQIRDGFVILLESADDLAVDILDAVDILALFIARAVVDDILPPAFLTRAKKTLPESSKGFQVLQTAEKSYLSAPHHAELVERKWGGSTHITVEEVKKKIADLLSEYVESGDAFEACRCIRELGVSFFHHEVVKRALVLAMEIRTAEPLIWKLLKEASEEGLISSSQMAKGLCSIGREP
;
A
#
# COMPACT_ATOMS: atom_id res chain seq x y z
N MET A 1 -36.86 52.33 -66.86
CA MET A 1 -35.91 51.83 -67.87
C MET A 1 -34.93 50.90 -67.17
N VAL A 2 -35.20 49.58 -67.20
CA VAL A 2 -34.41 48.50 -67.84
C VAL A 2 -33.03 48.29 -67.14
N ASN A 3 -32.87 47.38 -66.14
CA ASN A 3 -32.66 45.90 -66.13
C ASN A 3 -31.15 45.52 -66.00
N PRO A 4 -30.73 44.28 -65.65
CA PRO A 4 -31.05 43.33 -64.54
C PRO A 4 -29.74 42.82 -63.84
N ILE A 5 -29.69 41.91 -62.83
CA ILE A 5 -29.52 40.43 -62.98
C ILE A 5 -29.19 39.73 -61.63
N LEU A 6 -29.91 38.62 -61.34
CA LEU A 6 -29.55 37.35 -60.67
C LEU A 6 -29.14 37.34 -59.16
N THR A 7 -29.45 36.35 -58.30
CA THR A 7 -30.20 35.07 -58.25
C THR A 7 -30.29 34.73 -56.74
N GLY A 8 -31.37 34.17 -56.19
CA GLY A 8 -31.61 32.73 -56.12
C GLY A 8 -31.32 32.16 -54.71
N VAL A 9 -32.32 31.57 -54.03
CA VAL A 9 -32.11 30.64 -52.90
C VAL A 9 -33.20 29.56 -52.93
N ILE A 10 -32.76 28.30 -52.97
CA ILE A 10 -33.55 27.07 -52.91
C ILE A 10 -33.70 26.63 -51.45
N LEU A 11 -34.93 26.31 -51.04
CA LEU A 11 -35.27 25.64 -49.77
C LEU A 11 -35.12 24.12 -49.93
N ILE A 12 -34.35 23.47 -49.05
CA ILE A 12 -34.48 22.02 -48.78
C ILE A 12 -34.40 21.81 -47.27
N MET A 13 -35.43 21.14 -46.73
CA MET A 13 -35.62 20.80 -45.33
C MET A 13 -34.59 19.76 -44.85
N THR A 14 -34.10 19.88 -43.62
CA THR A 14 -33.45 18.80 -42.88
C THR A 14 -33.91 18.81 -41.41
N GLU A 15 -34.32 17.65 -40.92
CA GLU A 15 -34.81 17.39 -39.57
C GLU A 15 -33.71 17.55 -38.50
N PRO A 16 -34.04 17.84 -37.23
CA PRO A 16 -33.03 18.01 -36.18
C PRO A 16 -32.57 16.65 -35.65
N TYR A 17 -31.29 16.31 -35.90
CA TYR A 17 -30.62 15.22 -35.20
C TYR A 17 -30.50 15.56 -33.71
N GLN A 18 -31.17 14.79 -32.85
CA GLN A 18 -30.90 14.75 -31.41
C GLN A 18 -29.56 14.06 -31.18
N LEU A 19 -28.53 14.83 -30.81
CA LEU A 19 -27.28 14.30 -30.29
C LEU A 19 -27.53 13.71 -28.89
N VAL A 20 -27.69 12.39 -28.81
CA VAL A 20 -27.43 11.66 -27.57
C VAL A 20 -25.93 11.78 -27.32
N GLY A 21 -25.56 12.69 -26.42
CA GLY A 21 -24.20 12.82 -25.92
C GLY A 21 -23.82 11.58 -25.12
N ALA A 22 -23.35 10.53 -25.81
CA ALA A 22 -22.58 9.50 -25.16
C ALA A 22 -21.30 10.17 -24.66
N THR A 23 -21.22 10.41 -23.35
CA THR A 23 -19.98 10.80 -22.69
C THR A 23 -18.96 9.71 -22.98
N ILE A 24 -17.99 9.99 -23.84
CA ILE A 24 -16.83 9.12 -24.05
C ILE A 24 -16.12 9.11 -22.69
N SER A 25 -16.26 8.00 -21.95
CA SER A 25 -15.56 7.83 -20.68
C SER A 25 -14.06 7.83 -20.98
N ASP A 26 -13.31 8.75 -20.36
CA ASP A 26 -11.86 8.74 -20.42
C ASP A 26 -11.37 7.41 -19.80
N PRO A 27 -10.51 6.62 -20.46
CA PRO A 27 -9.92 5.41 -19.88
C PRO A 27 -9.36 5.63 -18.47
N LEU A 28 -8.86 6.83 -18.17
CA LEU A 28 -8.40 7.20 -16.84
C LEU A 28 -9.55 7.32 -15.82
N ASP A 29 -10.71 7.80 -16.23
CA ASP A 29 -11.87 7.93 -15.34
C ASP A 29 -12.48 6.57 -15.01
N ASP A 30 -12.47 5.62 -15.95
CA ASP A 30 -12.89 4.25 -15.67
C ASP A 30 -11.93 3.55 -14.72
N TYR A 31 -10.61 3.77 -14.87
CA TYR A 31 -9.61 3.29 -13.91
C TYR A 31 -9.86 3.85 -12.51
N LYS A 32 -10.09 5.15 -12.38
CA LYS A 32 -10.36 5.79 -11.07
C LYS A 32 -11.61 5.21 -10.40
N LYS A 33 -12.68 5.00 -11.17
CA LYS A 33 -13.93 4.38 -10.66
C LYS A 33 -13.68 2.95 -10.18
N ALA A 34 -12.95 2.16 -10.96
CA ALA A 34 -12.62 0.79 -10.59
C ALA A 34 -11.77 0.74 -9.30
N VAL A 35 -10.75 1.59 -9.19
CA VAL A 35 -9.94 1.73 -7.96
C VAL A 35 -10.81 2.04 -6.74
N VAL A 36 -11.75 2.97 -6.87
CA VAL A 36 -12.69 3.27 -5.78
C VAL A 36 -13.51 2.04 -5.41
N SER A 37 -14.04 1.30 -6.39
CA SER A 37 -14.79 0.07 -6.15
C SER A 37 -13.98 -0.96 -5.36
N ILE A 38 -12.73 -1.21 -5.77
CA ILE A 38 -11.82 -2.16 -5.11
C ILE A 38 -11.58 -1.75 -3.65
N ILE A 39 -11.33 -0.46 -3.41
CA ILE A 39 -11.07 0.05 -2.05
C ILE A 39 -12.31 -0.08 -1.16
N GLU A 40 -13.51 0.24 -1.67
CA GLU A 40 -14.76 0.12 -0.91
C GLU A 40 -15.10 -1.33 -0.57
N GLU A 41 -14.91 -2.23 -1.53
CA GLU A 41 -15.10 -3.67 -1.32
C GLU A 41 -14.12 -4.18 -0.27
N TYR A 42 -12.85 -3.81 -0.38
CA TYR A 42 -11.84 -4.15 0.62
C TYR A 42 -12.19 -3.62 2.01
N PHE A 43 -12.62 -2.37 2.16
CA PHE A 43 -13.03 -1.84 3.47
C PHE A 43 -14.25 -2.57 4.06
N SER A 44 -15.08 -3.15 3.19
CA SER A 44 -16.26 -3.93 3.61
C SER A 44 -15.90 -5.36 4.01
N THR A 45 -15.01 -6.03 3.27
CA THR A 45 -14.71 -7.45 3.42
C THR A 45 -13.45 -7.73 4.24
N GLY A 46 -12.46 -6.84 4.17
CA GLY A 46 -11.09 -7.08 4.65
C GLY A 46 -10.29 -8.08 3.83
N ASP A 47 -10.79 -8.50 2.66
CA ASP A 47 -10.15 -9.52 1.84
C ASP A 47 -8.99 -8.93 1.00
N VAL A 48 -7.77 -9.19 1.46
CA VAL A 48 -6.53 -8.72 0.82
C VAL A 48 -6.28 -9.46 -0.50
N GLU A 49 -6.65 -10.73 -0.62
CA GLU A 49 -6.43 -11.55 -1.82
C GLU A 49 -7.30 -11.09 -2.97
N VAL A 50 -8.57 -10.83 -2.70
CA VAL A 50 -9.50 -10.26 -3.69
C VAL A 50 -9.01 -8.89 -4.14
N ALA A 51 -8.71 -7.97 -3.21
CA ALA A 51 -8.25 -6.63 -3.56
C ALA A 51 -6.93 -6.65 -4.38
N ALA A 52 -6.02 -7.57 -4.06
CA ALA A 52 -4.78 -7.74 -4.82
C ALA A 52 -5.01 -8.36 -6.21
N SER A 53 -5.94 -9.31 -6.34
CA SER A 53 -6.30 -9.89 -7.64
C SER A 53 -6.94 -8.84 -8.53
N ASP A 54 -7.95 -8.12 -8.02
CA ASP A 54 -8.67 -7.10 -8.77
C ASP A 54 -7.74 -5.98 -9.24
N LEU A 55 -6.80 -5.55 -8.38
CA LEU A 55 -5.83 -4.52 -8.76
C LEU A 55 -4.85 -5.01 -9.85
N ARG A 56 -4.46 -6.29 -9.83
CA ARG A 56 -3.64 -6.88 -10.91
C ARG A 56 -4.41 -6.96 -12.23
N GLU A 57 -5.66 -7.39 -12.16
CA GLU A 57 -6.54 -7.57 -13.32
C GLU A 57 -6.95 -6.25 -13.97
N LEU A 58 -7.09 -5.18 -13.17
CA LEU A 58 -7.37 -3.84 -13.65
C LEU A 58 -6.34 -3.34 -14.68
N GLY A 59 -5.10 -3.86 -14.62
CA GLY A 59 -4.02 -3.48 -15.52
C GLY A 59 -3.55 -2.04 -15.28
N SER A 60 -2.83 -1.48 -16.27
CA SER A 60 -2.30 -0.12 -16.22
C SER A 60 -1.50 0.21 -14.96
N SER A 61 -0.49 -0.62 -14.70
CA SER A 61 0.39 -0.50 -13.54
C SER A 61 0.97 0.92 -13.37
N GLU A 62 1.14 1.69 -14.44
CA GLU A 62 1.56 3.09 -14.41
C GLU A 62 0.73 3.99 -13.49
N TYR A 63 -0.52 3.63 -13.19
CA TYR A 63 -1.42 4.40 -12.33
C TYR A 63 -1.54 3.86 -10.89
N HIS A 64 -0.75 2.87 -10.47
CA HIS A 64 -0.78 2.38 -9.08
C HIS A 64 -0.48 3.46 -8.03
N LEU A 65 0.22 4.54 -8.41
CA LEU A 65 0.38 5.72 -7.54
C LEU A 65 -0.96 6.39 -7.19
N TYR A 66 -1.94 6.35 -8.10
CA TYR A 66 -3.30 6.84 -7.86
C TYR A 66 -4.02 5.95 -6.87
N PHE A 67 -3.87 4.62 -6.98
CA PHE A 67 -4.43 3.67 -6.02
C PHE A 67 -3.96 3.98 -4.59
N ILE A 68 -2.65 4.21 -4.39
CA ILE A 68 -2.09 4.55 -3.07
C ILE A 68 -2.69 5.86 -2.54
N LYS A 69 -2.67 6.92 -3.37
CA LYS A 69 -3.27 8.21 -3.01
C LYS A 69 -4.72 8.02 -2.60
N ARG A 70 -5.49 7.31 -3.42
CA ARG A 70 -6.93 7.14 -3.24
C ARG A 70 -7.26 6.32 -2.00
N LEU A 71 -6.55 5.21 -1.77
CA LEU A 71 -6.70 4.35 -0.60
C LEU A 71 -6.46 5.13 0.70
N VAL A 72 -5.33 5.82 0.81
CA VAL A 72 -4.99 6.59 2.02
C VAL A 72 -5.96 7.75 2.20
N SER A 73 -6.23 8.55 1.17
CA SER A 73 -7.18 9.67 1.29
C SER A 73 -8.58 9.21 1.69
N MET A 74 -9.08 8.09 1.16
CA MET A 74 -10.38 7.54 1.58
C MET A 74 -10.36 7.02 3.03
N ALA A 75 -9.26 6.43 3.49
CA ALA A 75 -9.13 5.96 4.86
C ALA A 75 -9.04 7.12 5.87
N MET A 76 -8.35 8.21 5.51
CA MET A 76 -8.19 9.39 6.36
C MET A 76 -9.53 10.01 6.76
N ASP A 77 -10.52 9.96 5.87
CA ASP A 77 -11.88 10.49 6.07
C ASP A 77 -12.83 9.49 6.77
N ARG A 78 -12.29 8.35 7.25
CA ARG A 78 -13.06 7.27 7.88
C ARG A 78 -12.61 6.98 9.30
N HIS A 79 -13.06 5.86 9.85
CA HIS A 79 -12.78 5.48 11.22
C HIS A 79 -11.41 4.81 11.27
N ASP A 80 -10.88 4.60 12.47
CA ASP A 80 -9.52 4.08 12.60
C ASP A 80 -9.38 2.64 12.06
N LYS A 81 -10.48 1.88 12.03
CA LYS A 81 -10.56 0.58 11.34
C LYS A 81 -10.09 0.67 9.89
N GLU A 82 -10.65 1.58 9.09
CA GLU A 82 -10.28 1.71 7.68
C GLU A 82 -8.85 2.22 7.50
N LYS A 83 -8.34 2.98 8.47
CA LYS A 83 -6.94 3.43 8.47
C LYS A 83 -5.97 2.26 8.71
N GLU A 84 -6.27 1.38 9.66
CA GLU A 84 -5.49 0.15 9.86
C GLU A 84 -5.59 -0.77 8.63
N MET A 85 -6.79 -0.95 8.07
CA MET A 85 -6.98 -1.74 6.85
C MET A 85 -6.14 -1.19 5.69
N ALA A 86 -6.11 0.13 5.48
CA ALA A 86 -5.27 0.73 4.45
C ALA A 86 -3.77 0.44 4.68
N SER A 87 -3.27 0.52 5.91
CA SER A 87 -1.89 0.16 6.25
C SER A 87 -1.58 -1.32 5.99
N VAL A 88 -2.50 -2.23 6.36
CA VAL A 88 -2.38 -3.67 6.09
C VAL A 88 -2.32 -3.94 4.59
N LEU A 89 -3.23 -3.34 3.81
CA LEU A 89 -3.29 -3.55 2.37
C LEU A 89 -2.04 -3.01 1.67
N LEU A 90 -1.56 -1.82 2.01
CA LEU A 90 -0.32 -1.27 1.44
C LEU A 90 0.88 -2.19 1.70
N SER A 91 0.98 -2.76 2.90
CA SER A 91 2.04 -3.69 3.27
C SER A 91 1.97 -5.01 2.51
N ALA A 92 0.76 -5.55 2.32
CA ALA A 92 0.55 -6.76 1.53
C ALA A 92 0.91 -6.56 0.05
N LEU A 93 0.47 -5.44 -0.54
CA LEU A 93 0.67 -5.15 -1.97
C LEU A 93 2.11 -4.75 -2.33
N TYR A 94 2.88 -4.23 -1.36
CA TYR A 94 4.25 -3.76 -1.57
C TYR A 94 5.14 -4.83 -2.19
N ALA A 95 5.96 -4.47 -3.18
CA ALA A 95 6.95 -5.32 -3.85
C ALA A 95 6.41 -6.62 -4.50
N ASP A 96 5.11 -6.83 -4.50
CA ASP A 96 4.41 -7.91 -5.21
C ASP A 96 3.50 -7.33 -6.30
N VAL A 97 2.51 -6.51 -5.90
CA VAL A 97 1.59 -5.83 -6.81
C VAL A 97 2.06 -4.41 -7.14
N ILE A 98 2.57 -3.70 -6.13
CA ILE A 98 2.97 -2.30 -6.23
C ILE A 98 4.48 -2.20 -6.01
N SER A 99 5.18 -1.60 -6.97
CA SER A 99 6.64 -1.43 -6.88
C SER A 99 7.03 -0.46 -5.75
N PRO A 100 8.23 -0.60 -5.16
CA PRO A 100 8.72 0.35 -4.15
C PRO A 100 8.78 1.80 -4.63
N SER A 101 9.07 2.02 -5.92
CA SER A 101 9.03 3.35 -6.53
C SER A 101 7.62 3.94 -6.52
N GLN A 102 6.60 3.13 -6.83
CA GLN A 102 5.21 3.59 -6.84
C GLN A 102 4.70 3.89 -5.44
N ILE A 103 5.05 3.08 -4.42
CA ILE A 103 4.75 3.41 -3.01
C ILE A 103 5.33 4.78 -2.67
N ARG A 104 6.62 4.99 -2.92
CA ARG A 104 7.28 6.27 -2.67
C ARG A 104 6.55 7.42 -3.38
N ASP A 105 6.30 7.29 -4.68
CA ASP A 105 5.74 8.36 -5.49
C ASP A 105 4.26 8.63 -5.10
N GLY A 106 3.50 7.60 -4.73
CA GLY A 106 2.16 7.74 -4.17
C GLY A 106 2.13 8.53 -2.86
N PHE A 107 3.09 8.28 -1.95
CA PHE A 107 3.23 9.06 -0.73
C PHE A 107 3.70 10.51 -0.98
N VAL A 108 4.53 10.76 -2.01
CA VAL A 108 4.86 12.12 -2.44
C VAL A 108 3.60 12.87 -2.86
N ILE A 109 2.76 12.27 -3.69
CA ILE A 109 1.51 12.89 -4.15
C ILE A 109 0.54 13.16 -2.99
N LEU A 110 0.48 12.27 -1.99
CA LEU A 110 -0.29 12.49 -0.76
C LEU A 110 0.20 13.72 0.01
N LEU A 111 1.52 13.87 0.14
CA LEU A 111 2.14 15.04 0.78
C LEU A 111 1.88 16.33 0.02
N GLU A 112 1.97 16.30 -1.31
CA GLU A 112 1.63 17.45 -2.18
C GLU A 112 0.15 17.83 -2.08
N SER A 113 -0.73 16.87 -1.82
CA SER A 113 -2.17 17.09 -1.66
C SER A 113 -2.59 17.38 -0.21
N ALA A 114 -1.64 17.47 0.74
CA ALA A 114 -1.96 17.57 2.16
C ALA A 114 -2.69 18.87 2.53
N ASP A 115 -2.40 19.97 1.82
CA ASP A 115 -3.10 21.24 2.01
C ASP A 115 -4.59 21.13 1.59
N ASP A 116 -4.87 20.43 0.48
CA ASP A 116 -6.24 20.18 0.03
C ASP A 116 -6.98 19.21 0.97
N LEU A 117 -6.32 18.13 1.38
CA LEU A 117 -6.90 17.15 2.32
C LEU A 117 -7.28 17.78 3.66
N ALA A 118 -6.50 18.76 4.13
CA ALA A 118 -6.77 19.48 5.37
C ALA A 118 -7.99 20.43 5.30
N VAL A 119 -8.53 20.68 4.11
CA VAL A 119 -9.79 21.43 3.94
C VAL A 119 -10.97 20.59 4.41
N ASP A 120 -10.97 19.30 4.10
CA ASP A 120 -12.11 18.41 4.35
C ASP A 120 -11.92 17.55 5.61
N ILE A 121 -10.68 17.21 5.97
CA ILE A 121 -10.37 16.25 7.04
C ILE A 121 -9.75 16.98 8.23
N LEU A 122 -10.43 16.94 9.38
CA LEU A 122 -9.86 17.39 10.64
C LEU A 122 -8.64 16.54 11.00
N ASP A 123 -7.59 17.17 11.52
CA ASP A 123 -6.33 16.52 11.89
C ASP A 123 -5.63 15.77 10.74
N ALA A 124 -5.90 16.15 9.47
CA ALA A 124 -5.27 15.55 8.29
C ALA A 124 -3.74 15.44 8.39
N VAL A 125 -3.11 16.45 8.99
CA VAL A 125 -1.65 16.48 9.21
C VAL A 125 -1.20 15.33 10.12
N ASP A 126 -1.86 15.15 11.26
CA ASP A 126 -1.49 14.14 12.25
C ASP A 126 -1.81 12.72 11.75
N ILE A 127 -2.94 12.57 11.05
CA ILE A 127 -3.36 11.30 10.45
C ILE A 127 -2.38 10.88 9.35
N LEU A 128 -2.05 11.77 8.41
CA LEU A 128 -1.12 11.44 7.33
C LEU A 128 0.31 11.23 7.86
N ALA A 129 0.71 11.97 8.90
CA ALA A 129 2.00 11.77 9.57
C ALA A 129 2.10 10.36 10.17
N LEU A 130 1.00 9.87 10.77
CA LEU A 130 0.94 8.52 11.30
C LEU A 130 0.97 7.45 10.20
N PHE A 131 0.28 7.66 9.07
CA PHE A 131 0.42 6.79 7.90
C PHE A 131 1.86 6.68 7.39
N ILE A 132 2.59 7.80 7.33
CA ILE A 132 4.00 7.81 6.92
C ILE A 132 4.86 7.07 7.94
N ALA A 133 4.65 7.33 9.24
CA ALA A 133 5.40 6.64 10.29
C ALA A 133 5.15 5.12 10.22
N ARG A 134 3.89 4.70 10.03
CA ARG A 134 3.52 3.29 9.87
C ARG A 134 4.15 2.68 8.62
N ALA A 135 4.14 3.37 7.50
CA ALA A 135 4.78 2.91 6.27
C ALA A 135 6.30 2.74 6.42
N VAL A 136 6.95 3.52 7.28
CA VAL A 136 8.38 3.33 7.62
C VAL A 136 8.57 2.11 8.53
N VAL A 137 7.74 1.96 9.57
CA VAL A 137 7.79 0.80 10.49
C VAL A 137 7.45 -0.52 9.78
N ASP A 138 6.58 -0.47 8.78
CA ASP A 138 6.20 -1.61 7.95
C ASP A 138 7.20 -1.90 6.80
N ASP A 139 8.34 -1.19 6.75
CA ASP A 139 9.40 -1.34 5.75
C ASP A 139 8.97 -1.14 4.28
N ILE A 140 7.83 -0.48 4.07
CA ILE A 140 7.33 -0.13 2.74
C ILE A 140 7.84 1.24 2.28
N LEU A 141 8.29 2.09 3.21
CA LEU A 141 9.04 3.32 2.95
C LEU A 141 10.39 3.30 3.69
N PRO A 142 11.50 3.66 3.03
CA PRO A 142 12.78 3.79 3.72
C PRO A 142 12.79 5.04 4.63
N PRO A 143 13.48 5.03 5.79
CA PRO A 143 13.58 6.21 6.67
C PRO A 143 14.12 7.47 5.95
N ALA A 144 15.01 7.29 4.97
CA ALA A 144 15.55 8.38 4.15
C ALA A 144 14.50 9.09 3.28
N PHE A 145 13.29 8.54 3.14
CA PHE A 145 12.16 9.16 2.46
C PHE A 145 11.85 10.55 3.02
N LEU A 146 11.76 10.69 4.35
CA LEU A 146 11.36 11.94 5.00
C LEU A 146 12.34 13.07 4.65
N THR A 147 13.64 12.80 4.75
CA THR A 147 14.70 13.78 4.42
C THR A 147 14.68 14.18 2.95
N ARG A 148 14.34 13.26 2.04
CA ARG A 148 14.25 13.55 0.60
C ARG A 148 13.01 14.38 0.27
N ALA A 149 11.86 14.00 0.80
CA ALA A 149 10.60 14.71 0.57
C ALA A 149 10.60 16.13 1.16
N LYS A 150 11.24 16.35 2.33
CA LYS A 150 11.43 17.70 2.90
C LYS A 150 12.20 18.65 1.98
N LYS A 151 13.09 18.15 1.13
CA LYS A 151 13.88 18.99 0.20
C LYS A 151 13.07 19.46 -1.01
N THR A 152 11.96 18.80 -1.32
CA THR A 152 11.13 19.09 -2.50
C THR A 152 9.87 19.88 -2.14
N LEU A 153 9.37 19.73 -0.91
CA LEU A 153 8.16 20.42 -0.45
C LEU A 153 8.45 21.83 0.08
N PRO A 154 7.56 22.81 -0.14
CA PRO A 154 7.66 24.13 0.48
C PRO A 154 7.54 24.04 2.01
N GLU A 155 8.39 24.76 2.76
CA GLU A 155 8.36 24.74 4.23
C GLU A 155 7.03 25.23 4.82
N SER A 156 6.28 26.06 4.09
CA SER A 156 4.97 26.56 4.50
C SER A 156 3.83 25.56 4.29
N SER A 157 4.03 24.50 3.50
CA SER A 157 3.00 23.54 3.15
C SER A 157 2.59 22.64 4.33
N LYS A 158 1.35 22.14 4.30
CA LYS A 158 0.90 21.11 5.24
C LYS A 158 1.66 19.80 5.03
N GLY A 159 2.07 19.49 3.81
CA GLY A 159 2.91 18.32 3.51
C GLY A 159 4.26 18.37 4.24
N PHE A 160 4.88 19.54 4.34
CA PHE A 160 6.10 19.69 5.12
C PHE A 160 5.85 19.51 6.63
N GLN A 161 4.73 20.04 7.15
CA GLN A 161 4.32 19.84 8.55
C GLN A 161 4.09 18.35 8.87
N VAL A 162 3.43 17.61 7.97
CA VAL A 162 3.23 16.16 8.08
C VAL A 162 4.55 15.43 8.31
N LEU A 163 5.59 15.75 7.52
CA LEU A 163 6.92 15.12 7.67
C LEU A 163 7.60 15.49 8.98
N GLN A 164 7.43 16.71 9.47
CA GLN A 164 7.94 17.12 10.79
C GLN A 164 7.23 16.40 11.93
N THR A 165 5.91 16.27 11.85
CA THR A 165 5.11 15.52 12.82
C THR A 165 5.47 14.05 12.82
N ALA A 166 5.61 13.43 11.64
CA ALA A 166 5.98 12.02 11.51
C ALA A 166 7.34 11.73 12.17
N GLU A 167 8.33 12.57 11.90
CA GLU A 167 9.67 12.44 12.46
C GLU A 167 9.69 12.68 13.98
N LYS A 168 9.09 13.77 14.47
CA LYS A 168 9.20 14.18 15.88
C LYS A 168 8.31 13.36 16.81
N SER A 169 7.06 13.14 16.40
CA SER A 169 6.03 12.56 17.27
C SER A 169 6.01 11.04 17.24
N TYR A 170 6.41 10.46 16.10
CA TYR A 170 6.39 9.01 15.93
C TYR A 170 7.81 8.48 15.85
N LEU A 171 8.59 8.78 14.83
CA LEU A 171 9.85 8.05 14.55
C LEU A 171 11.02 8.35 15.51
N SER A 172 11.09 9.56 16.09
CA SER A 172 12.17 9.95 17.01
C SER A 172 11.85 9.68 18.49
N ALA A 173 10.61 9.25 18.79
CA ALA A 173 10.20 8.98 20.16
C ALA A 173 10.82 7.66 20.68
N PRO A 174 11.20 7.58 21.96
CA PRO A 174 11.45 6.29 22.61
C PRO A 174 10.20 5.41 22.49
N HIS A 175 10.35 4.14 22.11
CA HIS A 175 9.23 3.21 21.84
C HIS A 175 8.31 3.64 20.68
N HIS A 176 8.87 4.28 19.64
CA HIS A 176 8.15 4.74 18.45
C HIS A 176 7.29 3.67 17.77
N ALA A 177 7.76 2.43 17.69
CA ALA A 177 7.01 1.31 17.12
C ALA A 177 5.71 1.08 17.90
N GLU A 178 5.79 0.92 19.23
CA GLU A 178 4.63 0.64 20.10
C GLU A 178 3.58 1.78 20.10
N LEU A 179 4.03 3.04 19.94
CA LEU A 179 3.13 4.19 19.81
C LEU A 179 2.39 4.22 18.47
N VAL A 180 3.05 3.83 17.39
CA VAL A 180 2.44 3.73 16.05
C VAL A 180 1.52 2.51 15.96
N GLU A 181 1.86 1.41 16.64
CA GLU A 181 1.14 0.14 16.65
C GLU A 181 -0.30 0.22 17.17
N ARG A 182 -0.57 1.07 18.18
CA ARG A 182 -1.87 1.09 18.88
C ARG A 182 -2.80 2.23 18.47
N LYS A 183 -2.36 3.14 17.60
CA LYS A 183 -3.09 4.40 17.35
C LYS A 183 -4.37 4.22 16.55
N TRP A 184 -4.45 3.26 15.65
CA TRP A 184 -5.67 3.00 14.88
C TRP A 184 -6.64 2.02 15.56
N GLY A 185 -6.28 1.43 16.71
CA GLY A 185 -7.15 0.51 17.44
C GLY A 185 -7.41 -0.82 16.71
N GLY A 186 -6.92 -1.93 17.29
CA GLY A 186 -6.98 -3.29 16.74
C GLY A 186 -8.39 -3.89 16.66
N SER A 187 -9.22 -3.38 15.75
CA SER A 187 -10.52 -3.98 15.39
C SER A 187 -10.45 -4.87 14.15
N THR A 188 -9.31 -4.90 13.45
CA THR A 188 -9.00 -5.96 12.48
C THR A 188 -8.47 -7.18 13.24
N HIS A 189 -8.87 -8.37 12.81
CA HIS A 189 -8.60 -9.61 13.55
C HIS A 189 -7.10 -9.93 13.71
N ILE A 190 -6.19 -9.33 12.92
CA ILE A 190 -4.73 -9.40 13.06
C ILE A 190 -4.08 -8.15 12.40
N THR A 191 -3.19 -7.44 13.09
CA THR A 191 -2.36 -6.33 12.56
C THR A 191 -1.04 -6.82 11.93
N VAL A 192 -0.37 -6.00 11.10
CA VAL A 192 0.94 -6.35 10.51
C VAL A 192 1.97 -6.71 11.59
N GLU A 193 1.96 -5.99 12.72
CA GLU A 193 2.88 -6.25 13.81
C GLU A 193 2.55 -7.55 14.57
N GLU A 194 1.27 -7.86 14.79
CA GLU A 194 0.89 -9.14 15.38
C GLU A 194 1.30 -10.32 14.49
N VAL A 195 1.22 -10.18 13.17
CA VAL A 195 1.76 -11.17 12.23
C VAL A 195 3.28 -11.28 12.40
N LYS A 196 4.01 -10.16 12.37
CA LYS A 196 5.47 -10.10 12.57
C LYS A 196 5.92 -10.77 13.87
N LYS A 197 5.19 -10.53 14.96
CA LYS A 197 5.44 -11.15 16.26
C LYS A 197 5.19 -12.65 16.23
N LYS A 198 4.05 -13.10 15.71
CA LYS A 198 3.76 -14.54 15.55
C LYS A 198 4.82 -15.25 14.71
N ILE A 199 5.32 -14.59 13.66
CA ILE A 199 6.42 -15.12 12.83
C ILE A 199 7.71 -15.24 13.66
N ALA A 200 8.05 -14.24 14.48
CA ALA A 200 9.24 -14.30 15.33
C ALA A 200 9.15 -15.40 16.38
N ASP A 201 7.99 -15.55 17.03
CA ASP A 201 7.76 -16.60 18.03
C ASP A 201 7.87 -17.98 17.38
N LEU A 202 7.24 -18.19 16.21
CA LEU A 202 7.32 -19.42 15.41
C LEU A 202 8.76 -19.77 15.02
N LEU A 203 9.53 -18.80 14.53
CA LEU A 203 10.92 -19.03 14.11
C LEU A 203 11.81 -19.38 15.30
N SER A 204 11.57 -18.75 16.46
CA SER A 204 12.30 -19.04 17.68
C SER A 204 12.02 -20.47 18.15
N GLU A 205 10.75 -20.88 18.17
CA GLU A 205 10.33 -22.25 18.50
C GLU A 205 10.90 -23.28 17.53
N TYR A 206 10.96 -22.95 16.24
CA TYR A 206 11.60 -23.81 15.24
C TYR A 206 13.09 -24.00 15.49
N VAL A 207 13.82 -22.94 15.84
CA VAL A 207 15.26 -23.03 16.14
C VAL A 207 15.53 -23.89 17.38
N GLU A 208 14.62 -23.88 18.36
CA GLU A 208 14.72 -24.73 19.56
C GLU A 208 14.33 -26.19 19.30
N SER A 209 13.29 -26.44 18.51
CA SER A 209 12.72 -27.78 18.27
C SER A 209 13.36 -28.52 17.09
N GLY A 210 13.76 -27.81 16.04
CA GLY A 210 14.20 -28.36 14.76
C GLY A 210 13.07 -28.97 13.92
N ASP A 211 11.80 -28.84 14.33
CA ASP A 211 10.64 -29.43 13.66
C ASP A 211 10.13 -28.53 12.51
N ALA A 212 10.60 -28.83 11.31
CA ALA A 212 10.27 -28.05 10.12
C ALA A 212 8.82 -28.30 9.64
N PHE A 213 8.25 -29.47 9.94
CA PHE A 213 6.87 -29.77 9.59
C PHE A 213 5.90 -28.93 10.44
N GLU A 214 6.17 -28.85 11.74
CA GLU A 214 5.39 -27.98 12.63
C GLU A 214 5.53 -26.51 12.25
N ALA A 215 6.75 -26.04 11.95
CA ALA A 215 6.96 -24.67 11.48
C ALA A 215 6.19 -24.37 10.18
N CYS A 216 6.22 -25.27 9.19
CA CYS A 216 5.44 -25.15 7.95
C CYS A 216 3.92 -25.16 8.20
N ARG A 217 3.45 -25.98 9.15
CA ARG A 217 2.04 -25.97 9.56
C ARG A 217 1.66 -24.62 10.18
N CYS A 218 2.45 -24.13 11.13
CA CYS A 218 2.21 -22.84 11.76
C CYS A 218 2.22 -21.68 10.74
N ILE A 219 3.15 -21.67 9.77
CA ILE A 219 3.16 -20.67 8.68
C ILE A 219 1.84 -20.71 7.89
N ARG A 220 1.35 -21.91 7.56
CA ARG A 220 0.08 -22.08 6.84
C ARG A 220 -1.12 -21.60 7.65
N GLU A 221 -1.13 -21.88 8.95
CA GLU A 221 -2.19 -21.46 9.88
C GLU A 221 -2.21 -19.95 10.12
N LEU A 222 -1.13 -19.21 9.83
CA LEU A 222 -1.15 -17.74 9.87
C LEU A 222 -2.13 -17.14 8.85
N GLY A 223 -2.39 -17.83 7.73
CA GLY A 223 -3.38 -17.40 6.72
C GLY A 223 -3.05 -16.07 6.02
N VAL A 224 -1.76 -15.73 5.90
CA VAL A 224 -1.28 -14.43 5.40
C VAL A 224 -0.25 -14.62 4.27
N SER A 225 -0.69 -15.23 3.15
CA SER A 225 0.15 -15.56 1.98
C SER A 225 0.99 -14.39 1.46
N PHE A 226 0.43 -13.17 1.45
CA PHE A 226 1.17 -11.97 1.04
C PHE A 226 2.25 -11.51 2.00
N PHE A 227 2.25 -12.01 3.24
CA PHE A 227 3.24 -11.71 4.27
C PHE A 227 4.28 -12.82 4.44
N HIS A 228 4.26 -13.87 3.62
CA HIS A 228 5.27 -14.93 3.69
C HIS A 228 6.70 -14.41 3.44
N HIS A 229 6.87 -13.32 2.71
CA HIS A 229 8.16 -12.64 2.58
C HIS A 229 8.75 -12.19 3.93
N GLU A 230 7.91 -11.89 4.92
CA GLU A 230 8.35 -11.52 6.27
C GLU A 230 8.90 -12.73 7.04
N VAL A 231 8.36 -13.93 6.79
CA VAL A 231 8.92 -15.19 7.30
C VAL A 231 10.35 -15.35 6.78
N VAL A 232 10.55 -15.14 5.48
CA VAL A 232 11.86 -15.25 4.84
C VAL A 232 12.84 -14.20 5.37
N LYS A 233 12.41 -12.93 5.46
CA LYS A 233 13.23 -11.83 6.01
C LYS A 233 13.69 -12.17 7.43
N ARG A 234 12.76 -12.48 8.34
CA ARG A 234 13.05 -12.72 9.76
C ARG A 234 13.86 -13.98 9.97
N ALA A 235 13.59 -15.05 9.22
CA ALA A 235 14.36 -16.29 9.28
C ALA A 235 15.84 -16.02 8.95
N LEU A 236 16.09 -15.23 7.91
CA LEU A 236 17.45 -14.89 7.49
C LEU A 236 18.15 -13.93 8.46
N VAL A 237 17.43 -12.96 9.04
CA VAL A 237 17.97 -12.14 10.15
C VAL A 237 18.38 -13.03 11.32
N LEU A 238 17.52 -13.96 11.74
CA LEU A 238 17.80 -14.90 12.81
C LEU A 238 19.01 -15.81 12.52
N ALA A 239 19.18 -16.25 11.27
CA ALA A 239 20.36 -17.00 10.83
C ALA A 239 21.65 -16.18 10.90
N MET A 240 21.58 -14.87 10.63
CA MET A 240 22.73 -13.96 10.73
C MET A 240 23.10 -13.65 12.19
N GLU A 241 22.11 -13.54 13.07
CA GLU A 241 22.31 -13.29 14.51
C GLU A 241 22.82 -14.54 15.25
N ILE A 242 22.28 -15.71 14.91
CA ILE A 242 22.57 -16.98 15.56
C ILE A 242 23.18 -17.96 14.57
N ARG A 243 24.51 -18.10 14.58
CA ARG A 243 25.22 -19.00 13.66
C ARG A 243 24.77 -20.46 13.71
N THR A 244 24.31 -20.94 14.86
CA THR A 244 23.82 -22.31 15.00
C THR A 244 22.43 -22.51 14.39
N ALA A 245 21.66 -21.43 14.18
CA ALA A 245 20.35 -21.47 13.54
C ALA A 245 20.44 -21.55 12.01
N GLU A 246 21.54 -21.07 11.39
CA GLU A 246 21.75 -21.05 9.93
C GLU A 246 21.35 -22.36 9.21
N PRO A 247 21.84 -23.56 9.59
CA PRO A 247 21.47 -24.80 8.90
C PRO A 247 19.99 -25.17 9.05
N LEU A 248 19.37 -24.83 10.19
CA LEU A 248 17.94 -25.05 10.43
C LEU A 248 17.12 -24.09 9.56
N ILE A 249 17.45 -22.81 9.56
CA ILE A 249 16.77 -21.81 8.74
C ILE A 249 16.83 -22.20 7.25
N TRP A 250 18.00 -22.63 6.77
CA TRP A 250 18.13 -23.09 5.39
C TRP A 250 17.22 -24.30 5.09
N LYS A 251 17.12 -25.25 6.03
CA LYS A 251 16.22 -26.40 5.92
C LYS A 251 14.75 -25.95 5.83
N LEU A 252 14.30 -25.09 6.74
CA LEU A 252 12.93 -24.56 6.74
C LEU A 252 12.58 -23.85 5.43
N LEU A 253 13.42 -22.92 4.97
CA LEU A 253 13.16 -22.17 3.74
C LEU A 253 13.13 -23.06 2.50
N LYS A 254 13.99 -24.09 2.47
CA LYS A 254 13.99 -25.09 1.40
C LYS A 254 12.69 -25.89 1.40
N GLU A 255 12.30 -26.46 2.54
CA GLU A 255 11.07 -27.25 2.66
C GLU A 255 9.82 -26.40 2.33
N ALA A 256 9.74 -25.18 2.86
CA ALA A 256 8.64 -24.26 2.57
C ALA A 256 8.56 -23.87 1.08
N SER A 257 9.70 -23.78 0.39
CA SER A 257 9.72 -23.56 -1.07
C SER A 257 9.32 -24.80 -1.86
N GLU A 258 9.80 -25.99 -1.46
CA GLU A 258 9.51 -27.26 -2.15
C GLU A 258 8.04 -27.68 -2.02
N GLU A 259 7.41 -27.39 -0.88
CA GLU A 259 5.98 -27.61 -0.65
C GLU A 259 5.08 -26.54 -1.32
N GLY A 260 5.67 -25.51 -1.93
CA GLY A 260 4.91 -24.39 -2.49
C GLY A 260 4.22 -23.51 -1.44
N LEU A 261 4.58 -23.65 -0.16
CA LEU A 261 4.05 -22.85 0.94
C LEU A 261 4.48 -21.37 0.82
N ILE A 262 5.74 -21.15 0.46
CA ILE A 262 6.28 -19.83 0.14
C ILE A 262 6.53 -19.77 -1.36
N SER A 263 5.82 -18.88 -2.06
CA SER A 263 6.01 -18.69 -3.49
C SER A 263 7.38 -18.10 -3.81
N SER A 264 7.87 -18.31 -5.03
CA SER A 264 9.14 -17.72 -5.49
C SER A 264 9.15 -16.19 -5.42
N SER A 265 8.00 -15.53 -5.61
CA SER A 265 7.88 -14.07 -5.48
C SER A 265 8.05 -13.62 -4.02
N GLN A 266 7.41 -14.30 -3.06
CA GLN A 266 7.56 -14.01 -1.64
C GLN A 266 8.97 -14.32 -1.14
N MET A 267 9.59 -15.40 -1.64
CA MET A 267 10.99 -15.72 -1.36
C MET A 267 11.93 -14.60 -1.83
N ALA A 268 11.79 -14.16 -3.09
CA ALA A 268 12.59 -13.08 -3.63
C ALA A 268 12.37 -11.76 -2.87
N LYS A 269 11.12 -11.42 -2.55
CA LYS A 269 10.76 -10.22 -1.77
C LYS A 269 11.44 -10.21 -0.40
N GLY A 270 11.41 -11.35 0.32
CA GLY A 270 12.05 -11.48 1.63
C GLY A 270 13.58 -11.44 1.58
N LEU A 271 14.20 -11.99 0.54
CA LEU A 271 15.65 -11.89 0.32
C LEU A 271 16.07 -10.44 0.03
N CYS A 272 15.30 -9.73 -0.80
CA CYS A 272 15.61 -8.35 -1.19
C CYS A 272 15.40 -7.33 -0.07
N SER A 273 14.62 -7.65 0.97
CA SER A 273 14.36 -6.73 2.09
C SER A 273 15.51 -6.69 3.12
N ILE A 274 16.39 -7.70 3.16
CA ILE A 274 17.51 -7.78 4.13
C ILE A 274 18.51 -6.63 3.96
N GLY A 275 18.74 -6.18 2.72
CA GLY A 275 19.68 -5.08 2.45
C GLY A 275 19.14 -3.68 2.73
N ARG A 276 17.99 -3.55 3.40
CA ARG A 276 17.28 -2.26 3.59
C ARG A 276 17.13 -1.82 5.05
N GLU A 277 17.70 -2.55 6.00
CA GLU A 277 17.78 -2.09 7.38
C GLU A 277 18.82 -0.96 7.52
N PRO A 278 18.59 0.03 8.42
CA PRO A 278 19.47 1.18 8.62
C PRO A 278 20.86 0.82 9.17
#